data_AF-A0A668V3F4-F1
#
_entry.id   AF-A0A668V3F4-F1
#
_cell.length_a   1.000
_cell.length_b   1.000
_cell.length_c   1.000
_cell.angle_alpha   90.00
_cell.angle_beta   90.00
_cell.angle_gamma   90.00
#
_symmetry.space_group_name_H-M   'P 1'
#
loop_
_entity.id
_entity.type
_entity.pdbx_description
1 polymer ?
#
loop_
_entity_poly.entity_id
_entity_poly.type
_entity_poly.pdbx_seq_one_letter_code
_entity_poly.pdbx_strand_id
1 'polypeptide(L)'
;MASLLDASKPRINCSMLSQHIGRGVCFVGRVEKVHPTGKMFSVSDGEGKSATVELNEPLEEELSGIVEVIGMVSSKGVITSTTYNILREDKGIPFARESSCLPSLTPTSCSRWPLPSLSLVLPEVSSC
;
A
#
# COMPACT_ATOMS: atom_id res chain seq x y z
N MET A 1 -14.58 -18.21 5.32
CA MET A 1 -14.60 -17.18 4.25
C MET A 1 -13.24 -16.51 4.29
N ALA A 2 -12.36 -16.84 3.34
CA ALA A 2 -10.97 -16.41 3.38
C ALA A 2 -10.91 -14.90 3.15
N SER A 3 -10.51 -14.22 4.21
CA SER A 3 -10.46 -12.78 4.33
C SER A 3 -9.61 -12.20 3.21
N LEU A 4 -10.04 -11.08 2.63
CA LEU A 4 -9.35 -10.33 1.56
C LEU A 4 -7.92 -9.87 1.94
N LEU A 5 -7.47 -10.19 3.15
CA LEU A 5 -6.18 -9.94 3.80
C LEU A 5 -5.27 -11.19 3.83
N ASP A 6 -5.75 -12.38 3.45
CA ASP A 6 -5.01 -13.66 3.54
C ASP A 6 -4.47 -14.18 2.19
N ALA A 7 -4.83 -13.53 1.08
CA ALA A 7 -4.28 -13.85 -0.24
C ALA A 7 -3.07 -12.96 -0.53
N SER A 8 -1.96 -13.56 -1.00
CA SER A 8 -0.78 -12.83 -1.50
C SER A 8 -1.23 -11.88 -2.63
N LYS A 9 -1.39 -10.59 -2.31
CA LYS A 9 -1.79 -9.59 -3.29
C LYS A 9 -0.59 -9.24 -4.15
N PRO A 10 -0.66 -9.42 -5.48
CA PRO A 10 0.44 -9.06 -6.35
C PRO A 10 0.69 -7.56 -6.25
N ARG A 11 1.95 -7.19 -6.04
CA ARG A 11 2.38 -5.80 -6.14
C ARG A 11 2.51 -5.43 -7.61
N ILE A 12 1.80 -4.39 -8.02
CA ILE A 12 1.71 -3.99 -9.43
C ILE A 12 2.11 -2.52 -9.61
N ASN A 13 2.53 -2.18 -10.83
CA ASN A 13 2.74 -0.81 -11.28
C ASN A 13 1.46 -0.26 -11.97
N CYS A 14 1.38 1.06 -12.19
CA CYS A 14 0.38 1.72 -13.01
C CYS A 14 0.20 1.05 -14.38
N SER A 15 1.31 0.65 -15.02
CA SER A 15 1.31 -0.04 -16.33
C SER A 15 0.55 -1.37 -16.32
N MET A 16 0.40 -2.01 -15.16
CA MET A 16 -0.21 -3.33 -15.01
C MET A 16 -1.68 -3.26 -14.58
N LEU A 17 -2.23 -2.08 -14.28
CA LEU A 17 -3.61 -1.92 -13.81
C LEU A 17 -4.62 -2.56 -14.78
N SER A 18 -4.45 -2.34 -16.09
CA SER A 18 -5.35 -2.88 -17.11
C SER A 18 -5.37 -4.41 -17.16
N GLN A 19 -4.29 -5.08 -16.74
CA GLN A 19 -4.20 -6.55 -16.72
C GLN A 19 -4.81 -7.15 -15.45
N HIS A 20 -5.00 -6.34 -14.40
CA HIS A 20 -5.47 -6.76 -13.09
C HIS A 20 -6.87 -6.24 -12.74
N ILE A 21 -7.65 -5.81 -13.74
CA ILE A 21 -9.04 -5.38 -13.57
C ILE A 21 -9.86 -6.49 -12.87
N GLY A 22 -10.61 -6.12 -11.84
CA GLY A 22 -11.42 -7.02 -11.02
C GLY A 22 -10.63 -7.87 -10.03
N ARG A 23 -9.32 -7.66 -9.89
CA ARG A 23 -8.46 -8.39 -8.94
C ARG A 23 -7.98 -7.46 -7.82
N GLY A 24 -7.79 -8.04 -6.64
CA GLY A 24 -7.16 -7.37 -5.50
C GLY A 24 -5.64 -7.28 -5.69
N VAL A 25 -5.08 -6.09 -5.52
CA VAL A 25 -3.66 -5.80 -5.78
C VAL A 25 -3.07 -4.92 -4.68
N CYS A 26 -1.74 -4.85 -4.64
CA CYS A 26 -0.98 -3.90 -3.82
C CYS A 26 -0.30 -2.88 -4.74
N PHE A 27 -0.53 -1.61 -4.49
CA PHE A 27 0.04 -0.51 -5.26
C PHE A 27 0.78 0.43 -4.31
N VAL A 28 2.04 0.74 -4.61
CA VAL A 28 2.85 1.65 -3.78
C VAL A 28 3.27 2.81 -4.64
N GLY A 29 2.94 4.02 -4.20
CA GLY A 29 3.25 5.24 -4.95
C GLY A 29 3.34 6.46 -4.05
N ARG A 30 3.85 7.54 -4.62
CA ARG A 30 3.90 8.84 -3.96
C ARG A 30 2.58 9.57 -4.17
N VAL A 31 1.99 10.11 -3.11
CA VAL A 31 0.78 10.94 -3.22
C VAL A 31 1.14 12.26 -3.92
N GLU A 32 0.45 12.57 -5.02
CA GLU A 32 0.61 13.83 -5.75
C GLU A 32 -0.49 14.83 -5.42
N LYS A 33 -1.74 14.38 -5.51
CA LYS A 33 -2.90 15.24 -5.39
C LYS A 33 -4.01 14.54 -4.64
N VAL A 34 -4.49 15.15 -3.57
CA VAL A 34 -5.65 14.67 -2.81
C VAL A 34 -6.87 15.49 -3.22
N HIS A 35 -8.00 14.83 -3.43
CA HIS A 35 -9.26 15.52 -3.70
C HIS A 35 -9.78 16.16 -2.41
N PRO A 36 -10.34 17.38 -2.43
CA PRO A 36 -10.83 18.07 -1.22
C PRO A 36 -11.95 17.34 -0.47
N THR A 37 -12.59 16.36 -1.10
CA THR A 37 -13.58 15.50 -0.44
C THR A 37 -12.95 14.38 0.38
N GLY A 38 -11.63 14.17 0.29
CA GLY A 38 -10.91 13.08 0.95
C GLY A 38 -11.24 11.68 0.40
N LYS A 39 -12.16 11.53 -0.56
CA LYS A 39 -12.59 10.22 -1.08
C LYS A 39 -11.75 9.70 -2.24
N MET A 40 -10.91 10.54 -2.82
CA MET A 40 -10.10 10.19 -3.98
C MET A 40 -8.76 10.91 -3.91
N PHE A 41 -7.70 10.24 -4.32
CA PHE A 41 -6.38 10.84 -4.44
C PHE A 41 -5.60 10.22 -5.60
N SER A 42 -4.64 10.96 -6.13
CA SER A 42 -3.75 10.52 -7.21
C SER A 42 -2.38 10.19 -6.62
N VAL A 43 -1.86 9.03 -7.01
CA VAL A 43 -0.56 8.52 -6.61
C VAL A 43 0.27 8.25 -7.85
N SER A 44 1.51 8.73 -7.87
CA SER A 44 2.47 8.43 -8.92
C SER A 44 3.41 7.30 -8.52
N ASP A 45 3.60 6.36 -9.45
CA ASP A 45 4.60 5.30 -9.33
C ASP A 45 6.01 5.85 -9.64
N GLY A 46 7.06 5.07 -9.35
CA GLY A 46 8.45 5.39 -9.70
C GLY A 46 8.74 5.53 -11.20
N GLU A 47 7.82 5.09 -12.07
CA GLU A 47 7.88 5.36 -13.53
C GLU A 47 7.37 6.76 -13.93
N GLY A 48 6.86 7.57 -13.00
CA GLY A 48 6.24 8.87 -13.30
C GLY A 48 4.84 8.77 -13.90
N LYS A 49 4.21 7.59 -13.79
CA LYS A 49 2.80 7.37 -14.16
C LYS A 49 1.92 7.53 -12.95
N SER A 50 0.83 8.28 -13.08
CA SER A 50 -0.12 8.51 -12.00
C SER A 50 -1.33 7.57 -12.13
N ALA A 51 -1.73 6.98 -11.01
CA ALA A 51 -2.94 6.20 -10.85
C ALA A 51 -3.88 6.89 -9.87
N THR A 52 -5.19 6.72 -10.08
CA THR A 52 -6.19 7.28 -9.19
C THR A 52 -6.70 6.21 -8.23
N VAL A 53 -6.73 6.56 -6.96
CA VAL A 53 -7.21 5.72 -5.87
C VAL A 53 -8.49 6.32 -5.32
N GLU A 54 -9.51 5.49 -5.17
CA GLU A 54 -10.79 5.82 -4.56
C GLU A 54 -10.90 5.11 -3.21
N LEU A 55 -11.34 5.84 -2.19
CA LEU A 55 -11.53 5.33 -0.84
C LEU A 55 -13.03 5.16 -0.56
N ASN A 56 -13.36 4.13 0.21
CA ASN A 56 -14.74 3.93 0.66
C ASN A 56 -15.19 5.02 1.66
N GLU A 57 -14.25 5.47 2.49
CA GLU A 57 -14.45 6.51 3.51
C GLU A 57 -13.56 7.72 3.20
N PRO A 58 -14.02 8.95 3.45
CA PRO A 58 -13.21 10.14 3.25
C PRO A 58 -12.01 10.15 4.20
N LEU A 59 -10.87 10.63 3.73
CA LEU A 59 -9.70 10.90 4.56
C LEU A 59 -10.03 11.92 5.65
N GLU A 60 -9.71 11.57 6.90
CA GLU A 60 -9.76 12.48 8.04
C GLU A 60 -8.54 13.43 8.07
N GLU A 61 -7.42 12.99 7.49
CA GLU A 61 -6.14 13.69 7.47
C GLU A 61 -5.54 13.70 6.05
N GLU A 62 -4.82 14.77 5.71
CA GLU A 62 -4.14 14.89 4.41
C GLU A 62 -3.02 13.85 4.28
N LEU A 63 -3.12 12.96 3.29
CA LEU A 63 -2.07 11.99 2.98
C LEU A 63 -0.93 12.67 2.20
N SER A 64 0.31 12.44 2.62
CA SER A 64 1.51 12.92 1.94
C SER A 64 2.64 11.91 2.04
N GLY A 65 3.55 11.92 1.05
CA GLY A 65 4.68 10.99 0.98
C GLY A 65 4.36 9.70 0.22
N ILE A 66 5.03 8.61 0.59
CA ILE A 66 4.83 7.28 0.00
C ILE A 66 3.71 6.55 0.73
N VAL A 67 2.76 6.02 -0.03
CA VAL A 67 1.64 5.24 0.48
C VAL A 67 1.57 3.89 -0.20
N GLU A 68 1.28 2.87 0.59
CA GLU A 68 0.90 1.55 0.13
C GLU A 68 -0.62 1.44 0.14
N VAL A 69 -1.20 1.12 -1.01
CA VAL A 69 -2.63 1.06 -1.25
C VAL A 69 -2.99 -0.37 -1.61
N ILE A 70 -3.92 -0.93 -0.86
CA ILE A 70 -4.40 -2.28 -1.02
C ILE A 70 -5.87 -2.21 -1.42
N GLY A 71 -6.17 -2.64 -2.64
CA GLY A 71 -7.51 -2.44 -3.20
C GLY A 71 -7.79 -3.31 -4.42
N MET A 72 -8.99 -3.13 -4.98
CA MET A 72 -9.41 -3.80 -6.20
C MET A 72 -9.28 -2.84 -7.38
N VAL A 73 -8.73 -3.32 -8.50
CA VAL A 73 -8.64 -2.50 -9.71
C VAL A 73 -9.99 -2.50 -10.42
N SER A 74 -10.52 -1.31 -10.65
CA SER A 74 -11.76 -1.09 -11.40
C SER A 74 -11.49 -1.08 -12.91
N SER A 75 -12.53 -1.28 -13.72
CA SER A 75 -12.42 -1.34 -15.19
C SER A 75 -11.93 -0.05 -15.85
N LYS A 76 -11.99 1.07 -15.12
CA LYS A 76 -11.47 2.39 -15.55
C LYS A 76 -10.00 2.63 -15.18
N GLY A 77 -9.32 1.64 -14.59
CA GLY A 77 -7.95 1.80 -14.07
C GLY A 77 -7.87 2.59 -12.76
N VAL A 78 -8.99 2.69 -12.04
CA VAL A 78 -9.07 3.29 -10.70
C VAL A 78 -8.94 2.18 -9.66
N ILE A 79 -8.16 2.38 -8.61
CA ILE A 79 -8.00 1.41 -7.52
C ILE A 79 -9.01 1.76 -6.43
N THR A 80 -10.00 0.92 -6.20
CA THR A 80 -10.89 1.04 -5.03
C THR A 80 -10.15 0.45 -3.83
N SER A 81 -9.58 1.34 -3.04
CA SER A 81 -8.80 1.00 -1.85
C SER A 81 -9.71 0.50 -0.73
N THR A 82 -9.35 -0.65 -0.17
CA THR A 82 -9.96 -1.19 1.06
C THR A 82 -9.10 -0.84 2.28
N THR A 83 -7.79 -0.72 2.09
CA THR A 83 -6.83 -0.44 3.16
C THR A 83 -5.67 0.33 2.55
N TYR A 84 -5.20 1.37 3.24
CA TYR A 84 -3.98 2.09 2.88
C TYR A 84 -3.05 2.15 4.08
N ASN A 85 -1.74 2.20 3.82
CA ASN A 85 -0.71 2.31 4.83
C ASN A 85 0.27 3.41 4.42
N ILE A 86 0.55 4.33 5.34
CA ILE A 86 1.48 5.43 5.09
C ILE A 86 2.87 4.94 5.44
N LEU A 87 3.76 4.90 4.45
CA LEU A 87 5.14 4.51 4.65
C LEU A 87 5.92 5.76 5.06
N ARG A 88 6.08 5.98 6.37
CA ARG A 88 6.86 7.10 6.91
C ARG A 88 8.31 7.00 6.46
N GLU A 89 8.80 8.01 5.75
CA GLU A 89 10.23 8.25 5.54
C GLU A 89 10.85 8.82 6.84
N ASP A 90 10.93 8.01 7.89
CA ASP A 90 11.67 8.40 9.10
C ASP A 90 13.18 8.25 8.86
N LYS A 91 13.81 9.40 8.58
CA LYS A 91 15.24 9.72 8.69
C LYS A 91 16.20 8.52 8.86
N GLY A 92 16.76 8.04 7.75
CA GLY A 92 18.02 7.28 7.78
C GLY A 92 18.14 6.19 6.72
N ILE A 93 17.03 5.77 6.11
CA ILE A 93 17.02 4.86 4.98
C ILE A 93 16.27 5.58 3.87
N PRO A 94 16.95 6.06 2.81
CA PRO A 94 16.21 6.49 1.62
C PRO A 94 15.30 5.33 1.22
N PHE A 95 14.11 5.63 0.69
CA PHE A 95 13.34 4.69 -0.11
C PHE A 95 14.23 4.30 -1.30
N ALA A 96 15.16 3.40 -1.03
CA ALA A 96 16.18 2.97 -1.93
C ALA A 96 15.43 2.14 -2.96
N ARG A 97 15.19 2.77 -4.10
CA ARG A 97 15.04 2.09 -5.39
C ARG A 97 16.06 0.97 -5.38
N GLU A 98 15.57 -0.27 -5.34
CA GLU A 98 16.40 -1.44 -5.19
C GLU A 98 17.47 -1.48 -6.29
N SER A 99 18.70 -1.10 -5.93
CA SER A 99 19.96 -1.48 -6.56
C SER A 99 21.12 -0.65 -6.00
N SER A 100 21.45 -0.85 -4.73
CA SER A 100 22.87 -0.85 -4.37
C SER A 100 23.14 -2.16 -3.65
N CYS A 101 23.63 -3.12 -4.42
CA CYS A 101 24.30 -4.29 -3.90
C CYS A 101 25.33 -3.81 -2.88
N LEU A 102 25.11 -4.07 -1.60
CA LEU A 102 26.21 -4.13 -0.65
C LEU A 102 27.01 -5.39 -1.01
N PRO A 103 28.29 -5.29 -1.37
CA PRO A 103 29.09 -6.45 -1.70
C PRO A 103 29.59 -7.09 -0.41
N SER A 104 28.73 -7.78 0.33
CA SER A 104 29.20 -8.72 1.35
C SER A 104 28.10 -9.64 1.87
N LEU A 105 28.21 -10.88 1.38
CA LEU A 105 28.03 -12.11 2.15
C LEU A 105 26.61 -12.71 2.22
N THR A 106 26.45 -13.69 1.32
CA THR A 106 25.69 -14.95 1.40
C THR A 106 24.27 -14.98 0.81
N PRO A 107 23.97 -15.96 -0.08
CA PRO A 107 22.68 -16.07 -0.75
C PRO A 107 21.82 -17.14 -0.06
N THR A 108 20.92 -16.75 0.83
CA THR A 108 19.76 -17.59 1.16
C THR A 108 18.60 -16.74 1.64
N SER A 109 17.50 -16.78 0.87
CA SER A 109 16.14 -16.58 1.36
C SER A 109 15.76 -15.18 1.88
N CYS A 110 15.39 -14.29 0.96
CA CYS A 110 14.64 -13.07 1.28
C CYS A 110 13.17 -13.19 0.84
N SER A 111 12.49 -14.23 1.31
CA SER A 111 11.02 -14.24 1.43
C SER A 111 10.66 -13.79 2.85
N ARG A 112 10.80 -12.49 3.16
CA ARG A 112 10.37 -11.94 4.45
C ARG A 112 10.11 -10.44 4.38
N TRP A 113 8.97 -10.09 3.83
CA TRP A 113 8.32 -8.82 4.15
C TRP A 113 7.64 -8.98 5.52
N PRO A 114 7.88 -8.09 6.49
CA PRO A 114 7.28 -8.21 7.82
C PRO A 114 5.83 -7.69 7.82
N LEU A 115 4.92 -8.53 8.32
CA LEU A 115 3.61 -8.14 8.82
C LEU A 115 3.79 -7.37 10.15
N PRO A 116 3.19 -6.18 10.34
CA PRO A 116 2.78 -5.76 11.66
C PRO A 116 1.32 -6.20 11.87
N SER A 117 1.13 -7.36 12.51
CA SER A 117 -0.11 -7.66 13.22
C SER A 117 -0.19 -6.71 14.43
N LEU A 118 -0.84 -5.58 14.27
CA LEU A 118 -1.28 -4.74 15.38
C LEU A 118 -2.81 -4.78 15.46
N SER A 119 -3.30 -5.67 16.31
CA SER A 119 -4.69 -5.85 16.75
C SER A 119 -4.56 -6.79 17.95
N LEU A 120 -5.12 -6.55 19.13
CA LEU A 120 -6.15 -5.62 19.55
C LEU A 120 -6.07 -5.60 21.09
N VAL A 121 -6.19 -4.42 21.68
CA VAL A 121 -6.49 -4.20 23.10
C VAL A 121 -7.78 -4.93 23.47
N LEU A 122 -7.84 -5.66 24.59
CA LEU A 122 -9.03 -5.75 25.46
C LEU A 122 -8.65 -6.14 26.90
N PRO A 123 -9.51 -5.81 27.89
CA PRO A 123 -9.13 -5.39 29.24
C PRO A 123 -9.21 -6.51 30.27
N GLU A 124 -8.35 -6.45 31.28
CA GLU A 124 -8.46 -7.32 32.45
C GLU A 124 -9.53 -6.76 33.39
N VAL A 125 -10.76 -7.25 33.23
CA VAL A 125 -11.84 -7.08 34.20
C VAL A 125 -11.93 -8.34 35.07
N SER A 126 -11.56 -8.15 36.34
CA SER A 126 -12.17 -8.72 37.56
C SER A 126 -12.37 -10.24 37.68
N SER A 127 -11.52 -10.84 38.52
CA SER A 127 -11.82 -11.67 39.70
C SER A 127 -12.88 -12.78 39.64
N CYS A 128 -12.45 -14.00 40.00
CA CYS A 128 -13.06 -14.85 41.04
C CYS A 128 -12.08 -15.95 41.46
#